data_AF-A0A2D8M2B6-F1
#
_entry.id   AF-A0A2D8M2B6-F1
#
_cell.length_a   1.000
_cell.length_b   1.000
_cell.length_c   1.000
_cell.angle_alpha   90.00
_cell.angle_beta   90.00
_cell.angle_gamma   90.00
#
_symmetry.space_group_name_H-M   'P 1'
#
loop_
_entity.id
_entity.type
_entity.pdbx_description
1 polymer ?
#
loop_
_entity_poly.entity_id
_entity_poly.type
_entity_poly.pdbx_seq_one_letter_code
_entity_poly.pdbx_strand_id
1 'polypeptide(L)' 'MKNLMKLTILPAAILLLAACGQTTGERALSGGAIGAGAGAGTAALTGGSVGGGALIGGAAGAAAGALTDEDDIDFD' A
#
# COMPACT_ATOMS: atom_id res chain seq x y z
N MET A 1 25.86 7.25 2.42
CA MET A 1 24.42 7.59 2.29
C MET A 1 23.72 6.81 1.17
N LYS A 2 24.27 6.77 -0.06
CA LYS A 2 23.69 6.05 -1.22
C LYS A 2 23.51 4.53 -0.99
N ASN A 3 24.38 3.94 -0.18
CA ASN A 3 24.44 2.51 0.12
C ASN A 3 23.43 2.12 1.23
N LEU A 4 23.07 3.08 2.09
CA LEU A 4 22.15 2.87 3.21
C LEU A 4 20.70 2.81 2.71
N MET A 5 20.37 3.61 1.68
CA MET A 5 19.08 3.59 1.02
C MET A 5 18.85 2.29 0.23
N LYS A 6 19.91 1.72 -0.39
CA LYS A 6 19.83 0.38 -1.02
C LYS A 6 19.57 -0.74 0.00
N LEU A 7 20.11 -0.59 1.22
CA LEU A 7 19.96 -1.57 2.29
C LEU A 7 18.54 -1.60 2.88
N THR A 8 17.80 -0.49 2.81
CA THR A 8 16.40 -0.41 3.30
C THR A 8 15.36 -0.68 2.22
N ILE A 9 15.63 -0.37 0.94
CA ILE A 9 14.68 -0.61 -0.16
C ILE A 9 14.49 -2.12 -0.41
N LEU A 10 15.55 -2.92 -0.32
CA LEU A 10 15.48 -4.35 -0.59
C LEU A 10 14.54 -5.12 0.39
N PRO A 11 14.64 -4.96 1.73
CA PRO A 11 13.69 -5.59 2.64
C PRO A 11 12.28 -5.02 2.52
N ALA A 12 12.13 -3.72 2.24
CA ALA A 12 10.82 -3.12 2.01
C ALA A 12 10.11 -3.72 0.79
N ALA A 13 10.84 -3.98 -0.30
CA ALA A 13 10.30 -4.63 -1.48
C ALA A 13 9.86 -6.08 -1.22
N ILE A 14 10.60 -6.82 -0.39
CA ILE A 14 10.26 -8.20 0.00
C ILE A 14 9.01 -8.22 0.88
N LEU A 15 8.88 -7.28 1.81
CA LEU A 15 7.70 -7.11 2.67
C LEU A 15 6.46 -6.72 1.85
N LEU A 16 6.62 -5.87 0.84
CA LEU A 16 5.56 -5.51 -0.11
C LEU A 16 5.12 -6.71 -0.96
N LEU A 17 6.04 -7.58 -1.36
CA LEU A 17 5.73 -8.83 -2.04
C LEU A 17 4.98 -9.83 -1.13
N ALA A 18 5.39 -9.93 0.14
CA ALA A 18 4.71 -10.77 1.13
C ALA A 18 3.34 -10.21 1.55
N ALA A 19 3.11 -8.91 1.36
CA ALA A 19 1.85 -8.23 1.63
C ALA A 19 0.86 -8.27 0.45
N CYS A 20 1.23 -8.96 -0.65
CA CYS A 20 0.32 -9.39 -1.71
C CYS A 20 -0.60 -10.48 -1.13
N GLY A 21 -1.56 -10.06 -0.30
CA GLY A 21 -2.49 -10.93 0.38
C GLY A 21 -3.15 -11.92 -0.58
N GLN A 22 -3.42 -13.14 -0.11
CA GLN A 22 -4.03 -14.20 -0.93
C GLN A 22 -5.57 -14.10 -1.02
N THR A 23 -6.15 -13.09 -0.37
CA THR A 23 -7.59 -12.84 -0.39
C THR A 23 -7.85 -11.35 -0.57
N THR A 24 -8.97 -11.01 -1.22
CA THR A 24 -9.40 -9.63 -1.48
C THR A 24 -9.42 -8.75 -0.23
N GLY A 25 -9.83 -9.31 0.92
CA GLY A 25 -9.84 -8.58 2.20
C GLY A 25 -8.44 -8.22 2.71
N GLU A 26 -7.49 -9.15 2.60
CA GLU A 26 -6.11 -8.92 3.02
C GLU A 26 -5.40 -7.93 2.07
N ARG A 27 -5.71 -7.99 0.77
CA ARG A 27 -5.26 -7.04 -0.25
C ARG A 27 -5.83 -5.64 -0.02
N ALA A 28 -7.11 -5.52 0.30
CA ALA A 28 -7.77 -4.26 0.64
C ALA A 28 -7.16 -3.66 1.92
N LEU A 29 -6.94 -4.47 2.96
CA LEU A 29 -6.35 -3.99 4.21
C LEU A 29 -4.90 -3.55 4.03
N SER A 30 -4.11 -4.35 3.30
CA SER A 30 -2.72 -4.07 2.96
C SER A 30 -2.59 -2.82 2.08
N GLY A 31 -3.36 -2.75 1.00
CA GLY A 31 -3.42 -1.59 0.10
C GLY A 31 -3.89 -0.32 0.80
N GLY A 32 -4.85 -0.44 1.72
CA GLY A 32 -5.30 0.67 2.55
C GLY A 32 -4.24 1.14 3.54
N ALA A 33 -3.52 0.24 4.20
CA ALA A 33 -2.45 0.60 5.12
C ALA A 33 -1.28 1.29 4.39
N ILE A 34 -0.87 0.75 3.24
CA ILE A 34 0.22 1.31 2.42
C ILE A 34 -0.21 2.66 1.83
N GLY A 35 -1.43 2.73 1.28
CA GLY A 35 -2.00 3.96 0.73
C GLY A 35 -2.14 5.06 1.80
N ALA A 36 -2.52 4.71 3.02
CA ALA A 36 -2.57 5.64 4.14
C ALA A 36 -1.18 6.13 4.55
N GLY A 37 -0.19 5.23 4.63
CA GLY A 37 1.19 5.59 4.95
C GLY A 37 1.84 6.48 3.88
N ALA A 38 1.64 6.14 2.59
CA ALA A 38 2.13 6.94 1.47
C ALA A 38 1.41 8.28 1.38
N GLY A 39 0.09 8.31 1.56
CA GLY A 39 -0.73 9.52 1.57
C GLY A 39 -0.39 10.46 2.73
N ALA A 40 -0.15 9.91 3.92
CA ALA A 40 0.34 10.65 5.09
C ALA A 40 1.74 11.24 4.84
N GLY A 41 2.66 10.41 4.33
CA GLY A 41 4.04 10.81 4.06
C GLY A 41 4.12 11.90 2.99
N THR A 42 3.41 11.74 1.88
CA THR A 42 3.36 12.74 0.80
C THR A 42 2.68 14.03 1.26
N ALA A 43 1.59 13.96 2.03
CA ALA A 43 0.95 15.14 2.62
C ALA A 43 1.89 15.86 3.59
N ALA A 44 2.63 15.13 4.42
CA ALA A 44 3.62 15.71 5.34
C ALA A 44 4.74 16.43 4.58
N LEU A 45 5.22 15.87 3.46
CA LEU A 45 6.25 16.47 2.62
C LEU A 45 5.77 17.69 1.83
N THR A 46 4.50 17.71 1.44
CA THR A 46 3.90 18.80 0.64
C THR A 46 3.28 19.90 1.50
N GLY A 47 3.30 19.78 2.83
CA GLY A 47 2.71 20.73 3.77
C GLY A 47 1.18 20.63 3.86
N GLY A 48 0.58 19.56 3.33
CA GLY A 48 -0.84 19.28 3.40
C GLY A 48 -1.27 18.59 4.70
N SER A 49 -2.58 18.41 4.88
CA SER A 49 -3.12 17.72 6.05
C SER A 49 -2.76 16.24 6.03
N VAL A 50 -1.86 15.82 6.93
CA VAL A 50 -1.41 14.42 7.06
C VAL A 50 -2.58 13.46 7.26
N GLY A 51 -3.54 13.81 8.12
CA GLY A 51 -4.75 13.02 8.33
C GLY A 51 -5.63 12.92 7.08
N GLY A 52 -5.76 14.01 6.31
CA GLY A 52 -6.51 14.01 5.05
C GLY A 52 -5.83 13.17 3.97
N GLY A 53 -4.51 13.31 3.81
CA GLY A 53 -3.72 12.49 2.90
C GLY A 53 -3.73 11.01 3.27
N ALA A 54 -3.67 10.68 4.57
CA ALA A 54 -3.78 9.32 5.06
C ALA A 54 -5.16 8.71 4.77
N LEU A 55 -6.23 9.48 4.98
CA LEU A 55 -7.60 9.00 4.81
C LEU A 55 -7.93 8.80 3.33
N ILE A 56 -7.54 9.75 2.47
CA ILE A 56 -7.71 9.63 1.01
C ILE A 56 -6.82 8.52 0.44
N GLY A 57 -5.54 8.51 0.81
CA GLY A 57 -4.61 7.49 0.35
C GLY A 57 -4.99 6.09 0.82
N GLY A 58 -5.47 5.97 2.06
CA GLY A 58 -5.94 4.70 2.61
C GLY A 58 -7.25 4.23 2.01
N ALA A 59 -8.21 5.13 1.78
CA ALA A 59 -9.46 4.79 1.09
C ALA A 59 -9.20 4.37 -0.36
N ALA A 60 -8.35 5.12 -1.09
CA ALA A 60 -7.99 4.79 -2.47
C ALA A 60 -7.19 3.48 -2.56
N GLY A 61 -6.25 3.24 -1.64
CA GLY A 61 -5.47 2.01 -1.58
C GLY A 61 -6.30 0.80 -1.17
N ALA A 62 -7.26 0.97 -0.26
CA ALA A 62 -8.18 -0.10 0.13
C ALA A 62 -9.16 -0.42 -0.99
N ALA A 63 -9.70 0.60 -1.67
CA ALA A 63 -10.54 0.40 -2.84
C ALA A 63 -9.76 -0.29 -3.95
N ALA A 64 -8.53 0.12 -4.25
CA ALA A 64 -7.70 -0.54 -5.26
C ALA A 64 -7.38 -2.00 -4.91
N GLY A 65 -7.12 -2.29 -3.63
CA GLY A 65 -6.91 -3.65 -3.13
C GLY A 65 -8.19 -4.51 -3.09
N ALA A 66 -9.36 -3.89 -2.91
CA ALA A 66 -10.66 -4.56 -2.94
C ALA A 66 -11.20 -4.75 -4.37
N LEU A 67 -10.83 -3.88 -5.31
CA LEU A 67 -11.16 -3.96 -6.73
C LEU A 67 -10.20 -4.87 -7.52
N THR A 68 -9.08 -5.27 -6.90
CA THR A 68 -8.15 -6.26 -7.43
C THR A 68 -8.55 -7.61 -6.88
N ASP A 69 -9.39 -8.33 -7.62
CA ASP A 69 -9.87 -9.65 -7.25
C ASP A 69 -8.97 -10.77 -7.80
N GLU A 70 -8.88 -11.86 -7.03
CA GLU A 70 -8.47 -13.18 -7.51
C GLU A 70 -9.64 -13.93 -8.18
N ASP A 71 -10.83 -13.33 -8.30
CA ASP A 71 -12.03 -13.93 -8.91
C ASP A 71 -11.96 -14.09 -10.46
N ASP A 72 -10.77 -13.99 -11.06
CA ASP A 72 -10.48 -14.41 -12.45
C ASP A 72 -9.89 -15.85 -12.52
N ILE A 73 -9.82 -16.61 -11.41
CA ILE A 73 -9.39 -18.03 -11.42
C ILE A 73 -10.51 -19.06 -11.17
N ASP A 74 -11.59 -18.99 -11.94
CA ASP A 74 -12.34 -20.21 -12.27
C ASP A 74 -11.50 -21.07 -13.25
N PHE A 75 -10.58 -21.89 -12.73
CA PHE A 75 -10.10 -23.07 -13.45
C PHE A 75 -11.13 -24.18 -13.29
N ASP A 76 -12.13 -24.20 -14.19
CA ASP A 76 -12.87 -25.43 -14.53
C ASP A 76 -11.98 -26.44 -15.26
#